data_AF-A0A931PFR2-F1
#
_entry.id   AF-A0A931PFR2-F1
#
_cell.length_a   1.000
_cell.length_b   1.000
_cell.length_c   1.000
_cell.angle_alpha   90.00
_cell.angle_beta   90.00
_cell.angle_gamma   90.00
#
_symmetry.space_group_name_H-M   'P 1'
#
loop_
_entity.id
_entity.type
_entity.pdbx_description
1 polymer ?
#
loop_
_entity_poly.entity_id
_entity_poly.type
_entity_poly.pdbx_seq_one_letter_code
_entity_poly.pdbx_strand_id
1 'polypeptide(L)'
;MEVAPAVEQRRERATPLRRLRAALGDFLVGFARMTGLTLILLPILIFSFLTVDIPVRAIDHWFALDAAKPGGWLSRGDIIMCFVGMAAILIARRFGGDEAARAITAAWGVAAVSAFAGVAWLAPQLEPGDMPTFRYVAAFVGAALAGQYVAVGLYDVLRGGVKWWRAPLYSLLTGYGLQSAIFFGVVYWGTARPWMNWLATDIAIKSALAVGFLGVYAWMRRKLRPRGGLGG
;
A
#
# COMPACT_ATOMS: atom_id res chain seq x y z
N MET A 1 55.51 -7.97 -25.39
CA MET A 1 54.16 -7.80 -24.84
C MET A 1 53.20 -8.50 -25.79
N GLU A 2 52.81 -9.74 -25.48
CA GLU A 2 51.85 -10.49 -26.29
C GLU A 2 50.44 -9.96 -26.02
N VAL A 3 49.77 -9.53 -27.09
CA VAL A 3 48.37 -9.10 -27.06
C VAL A 3 47.51 -10.37 -27.04
N ALA A 4 46.79 -10.59 -25.94
CA ALA A 4 45.86 -11.71 -25.83
C ALA A 4 44.79 -11.62 -26.94
N PRO A 5 44.51 -12.70 -27.68
CA PRO A 5 43.53 -12.67 -28.75
C PRO A 5 42.13 -12.45 -28.17
N ALA A 6 41.39 -11.51 -28.75
CA ALA A 6 40.01 -11.22 -28.39
C ALA A 6 39.16 -12.48 -28.61
N VAL A 7 38.65 -13.05 -27.51
CA VAL A 7 37.71 -14.17 -27.54
C VAL A 7 36.37 -13.65 -28.06
N GLU A 8 36.13 -13.84 -29.35
CA GLU A 8 34.84 -13.54 -29.97
C GLU A 8 33.80 -14.54 -29.43
N GLN A 9 33.01 -14.11 -28.43
CA GLN A 9 31.89 -14.89 -27.91
C GLN A 9 30.84 -15.05 -29.02
N ARG A 10 30.92 -16.16 -29.75
CA ARG A 10 29.92 -16.60 -30.72
C ARG A 10 28.58 -16.78 -29.99
N ARG A 11 27.70 -15.77 -30.04
CA ARG A 11 26.32 -15.89 -29.54
C ARG A 11 25.65 -17.03 -30.30
N GLU A 12 25.48 -18.17 -29.63
CA GLU A 12 24.69 -19.28 -30.17
C GLU A 12 23.31 -18.75 -30.59
N ARG A 13 22.97 -18.93 -31.88
CA ARG A 13 21.64 -18.57 -32.38
C ARG A 13 20.62 -19.54 -31.79
N ALA A 14 20.10 -19.21 -30.60
CA ALA A 14 19.02 -19.96 -29.98
C ALA A 14 17.85 -20.11 -30.97
N THR A 15 17.39 -21.35 -31.18
CA THR A 15 16.25 -21.65 -32.06
C THR A 15 15.00 -20.88 -31.61
N PRO A 16 14.12 -20.47 -32.55
CA PRO A 16 12.92 -19.69 -32.22
C PRO A 16 12.06 -20.32 -31.11
N LEU A 17 11.93 -21.66 -31.11
CA LEU A 17 11.21 -22.41 -30.07
C LEU A 17 11.84 -22.30 -28.69
N ARG A 18 13.19 -22.29 -28.58
CA ARG A 18 13.88 -22.12 -27.29
C ARG A 18 13.68 -20.71 -26.74
N ARG A 19 13.70 -19.70 -27.60
CA ARG A 19 13.42 -18.30 -27.20
C ARG A 19 11.97 -18.14 -26.73
N LEU A 20 11.02 -18.72 -27.45
CA LEU A 20 9.60 -18.70 -27.07
C LEU A 20 9.39 -19.39 -25.71
N ARG A 21 9.98 -20.58 -25.51
CA ARG A 21 9.85 -21.31 -24.24
C ARG A 21 10.49 -20.55 -23.06
N ALA A 22 11.65 -19.92 -23.27
CA ALA A 22 12.28 -19.09 -22.26
C ALA A 22 11.40 -17.87 -21.91
N ALA A 23 10.92 -17.14 -22.91
CA ALA A 23 10.03 -16.00 -22.72
C ALA A 23 8.72 -16.38 -22.02
N LEU A 24 8.13 -17.53 -22.37
CA LEU A 24 6.94 -18.05 -21.70
C LEU A 24 7.23 -18.43 -20.25
N GLY A 25 8.38 -19.04 -19.97
CA GLY A 25 8.81 -19.36 -18.60
C GLY A 25 8.97 -18.11 -17.74
N ASP A 26 9.66 -17.09 -18.27
CA ASP A 26 9.85 -15.81 -17.58
C ASP A 26 8.51 -15.09 -17.33
N PHE A 27 7.62 -15.11 -18.32
CA PHE A 27 6.26 -14.58 -18.20
C PHE A 27 5.47 -15.29 -17.09
N LEU A 28 5.43 -16.63 -17.09
CA LEU A 28 4.66 -17.40 -16.10
C LEU A 28 5.20 -17.19 -14.68
N VAL A 29 6.53 -17.11 -14.52
CA VAL A 29 7.16 -16.80 -13.23
C VAL A 29 6.82 -15.38 -12.77
N GLY A 30 6.83 -14.41 -13.68
CA GLY A 30 6.41 -13.04 -13.41
C GLY A 30 4.94 -12.96 -13.00
N PHE A 31 4.07 -13.60 -13.76
CA PHE A 31 2.62 -13.67 -13.51
C PHE A 31 2.32 -14.33 -12.17
N ALA A 32 2.86 -15.52 -11.90
CA ALA A 32 2.65 -16.23 -10.63
C ALA A 32 3.13 -15.40 -9.43
N ARG A 33 4.25 -14.70 -9.56
CA ARG A 33 4.74 -13.78 -8.53
C ARG A 33 3.78 -12.63 -8.29
N MET A 34 3.36 -11.94 -9.35
CA MET A 34 2.42 -10.83 -9.27
C MET A 34 1.09 -11.24 -8.65
N THR A 35 0.56 -12.40 -9.04
CA THR A 35 -0.63 -13.00 -8.42
C THR A 35 -0.40 -13.25 -6.93
N GLY A 36 0.72 -13.87 -6.56
CA GLY A 36 1.07 -14.12 -5.16
C GLY A 36 1.18 -12.84 -4.33
N LEU A 37 1.82 -11.79 -4.86
CA LEU A 37 1.93 -10.48 -4.19
C LEU A 37 0.58 -9.79 -4.03
N THR A 38 -0.27 -9.88 -5.05
CA THR A 38 -1.62 -9.34 -5.03
C THR A 38 -2.47 -10.05 -3.98
N LEU A 39 -2.37 -11.38 -3.90
CA LEU A 39 -3.07 -12.20 -2.90
C LEU A 39 -2.61 -11.94 -1.46
N ILE A 40 -1.44 -11.33 -1.24
CA ILE A 40 -1.02 -10.88 0.10
C ILE A 40 -1.80 -9.63 0.52
N LEU A 41 -2.04 -8.70 -0.41
CA LEU A 41 -2.70 -7.42 -0.12
C LEU A 41 -4.23 -7.54 -0.10
N LEU A 42 -4.79 -8.43 -0.93
CA LEU A 42 -6.24 -8.57 -1.10
C LEU A 42 -7.01 -8.88 0.19
N PRO A 43 -6.60 -9.84 1.05
CA PRO A 43 -7.31 -10.10 2.29
C PRO A 43 -7.38 -8.87 3.19
N ILE A 44 -6.33 -8.04 3.20
CA ILE A 44 -6.30 -6.80 3.98
C ILE A 44 -7.31 -5.79 3.40
N LEU A 45 -7.33 -5.60 2.08
CA LEU A 45 -8.28 -4.69 1.41
C LEU A 45 -9.73 -5.15 1.58
N ILE A 46 -10.01 -6.44 1.37
CA ILE A 46 -11.35 -7.00 1.51
C ILE A 46 -11.82 -6.87 2.96
N PHE A 47 -11.00 -7.27 3.92
CA PHE A 47 -11.37 -7.18 5.34
C PHE A 47 -11.52 -5.73 5.79
N SER A 48 -10.73 -4.80 5.23
CA SER A 48 -10.91 -3.37 5.45
C SER A 48 -12.30 -2.90 4.99
N PHE A 49 -12.73 -3.25 3.78
CA PHE A 49 -14.06 -2.89 3.29
C PHE A 49 -15.20 -3.56 4.05
N LEU A 50 -15.06 -4.82 4.42
CA LEU A 50 -16.08 -5.54 5.21
C LEU A 50 -16.27 -4.98 6.63
N THR A 51 -15.34 -4.16 7.11
CA THR A 51 -15.36 -3.61 8.47
C THR A 51 -15.38 -2.09 8.49
N VAL A 52 -15.66 -1.44 7.36
CA VAL A 52 -15.71 0.02 7.22
C VAL A 52 -16.85 0.65 8.02
N ASP A 53 -17.94 -0.08 8.27
CA ASP A 53 -19.08 0.43 9.03
C ASP A 53 -18.93 0.26 10.54
N ILE A 54 -17.83 -0.35 11.00
CA ILE A 54 -17.61 -0.63 12.42
C ILE A 54 -16.75 0.47 13.05
N PRO A 55 -17.31 1.38 13.87
CA PRO A 55 -16.57 2.51 14.43
C PRO A 55 -15.60 2.08 15.53
N VAL A 56 -14.49 2.80 15.65
CA VAL A 56 -13.46 2.57 16.68
C VAL A 56 -13.73 3.45 17.89
N ARG A 57 -14.67 3.03 18.74
CA ARG A 57 -15.02 3.76 19.99
C ARG A 57 -14.13 3.42 21.18
N ALA A 58 -13.37 2.33 21.08
CA ALA A 58 -12.58 1.79 22.19
C ALA A 58 -11.54 2.79 22.72
N ILE A 59 -11.06 3.71 21.89
CA ILE A 59 -10.01 4.68 22.23
C ILE A 59 -10.55 6.09 22.47
N ASP A 60 -11.87 6.31 22.41
CA ASP A 60 -12.47 7.65 22.59
C ASP A 60 -12.15 8.26 23.95
N HIS A 61 -11.99 7.42 24.97
CA HIS A 61 -11.66 7.83 26.33
C HIS A 61 -10.23 8.41 26.47
N TRP A 62 -9.36 8.23 25.48
CA TRP A 62 -8.04 8.87 25.44
C TRP A 62 -8.09 10.31 24.92
N PHE A 63 -9.24 10.76 24.41
CA PHE A 63 -9.42 12.09 23.82
C PHE A 63 -10.33 12.94 24.70
N ALA A 64 -9.77 14.02 25.24
CA ALA A 64 -10.52 14.98 26.05
C ALA A 64 -11.49 15.84 25.22
N LEU A 65 -11.14 16.13 23.97
CA LEU A 65 -11.97 16.94 23.08
C LEU A 65 -12.91 16.06 22.26
N ASP A 66 -14.21 16.31 22.32
CA ASP A 66 -15.21 15.60 21.52
C ASP A 66 -14.93 15.67 20.02
N ALA A 67 -14.44 16.83 19.57
CA ALA A 67 -14.05 17.06 18.19
C ALA A 67 -12.88 16.19 17.71
N ALA A 68 -12.09 15.61 18.62
CA ALA A 68 -10.93 14.76 18.29
C ALA A 68 -11.22 13.25 18.44
N LYS A 69 -12.39 12.87 19.00
CA LYS A 69 -12.74 11.47 19.27
C LYS A 69 -12.81 10.63 17.98
N PRO A 70 -12.02 9.55 17.86
CA PRO A 70 -11.98 8.71 16.67
C PRO A 70 -13.31 8.03 16.33
N GLY A 71 -14.11 7.65 17.33
CA GLY A 71 -15.33 6.87 17.13
C GLY A 71 -16.40 7.53 16.26
N GLY A 72 -16.29 8.84 15.99
CA GLY A 72 -17.20 9.59 15.11
C GLY A 72 -16.81 9.63 13.63
N TRP A 73 -15.60 9.19 13.26
CA TRP A 73 -15.11 9.27 11.89
C TRP A 73 -14.16 8.13 11.48
N LEU A 74 -13.54 7.42 12.43
CA LEU A 74 -12.59 6.34 12.20
C LEU A 74 -13.28 4.97 12.33
N SER A 75 -13.13 4.15 11.29
CA SER A 75 -13.60 2.76 11.26
C SER A 75 -12.49 1.74 11.52
N ARG A 76 -12.88 0.51 11.84
CA ARG A 76 -11.94 -0.63 11.88
C ARG A 76 -11.32 -0.84 10.50
N GLY A 77 -12.12 -0.65 9.44
CA GLY A 77 -11.67 -0.71 8.06
C GLY A 77 -10.48 0.22 7.80
N ASP A 78 -10.53 1.46 8.28
CA ASP A 78 -9.46 2.46 8.12
C ASP A 78 -8.15 2.02 8.79
N ILE A 79 -8.24 1.45 10.00
CA ILE A 79 -7.08 0.90 10.71
C ILE A 79 -6.51 -0.29 9.94
N ILE A 80 -7.35 -1.22 9.48
CA ILE A 80 -6.93 -2.40 8.71
C ILE A 80 -6.26 -1.98 7.40
N MET A 81 -6.77 -0.95 6.74
CA MET A 81 -6.20 -0.40 5.50
C MET A 81 -4.75 0.05 5.68
N CYS A 82 -4.36 0.52 6.86
CA CYS A 82 -2.99 0.91 7.14
C CYS A 82 -2.02 -0.26 6.92
N PHE A 83 -2.43 -1.50 7.20
CA PHE A 83 -1.58 -2.69 7.02
C PHE A 83 -1.24 -2.96 5.55
N VAL A 84 -1.99 -2.41 4.58
CA VAL A 84 -1.62 -2.49 3.15
C VAL A 84 -0.29 -1.79 2.91
N GLY A 85 -0.10 -0.59 3.47
CA GLY A 85 1.18 0.14 3.38
C GLY A 85 2.33 -0.62 4.03
N MET A 86 2.09 -1.21 5.21
CA MET A 86 3.09 -2.02 5.92
C MET A 86 3.49 -3.29 5.14
N ALA A 87 2.51 -4.01 4.59
CA ALA A 87 2.74 -5.16 3.74
C ALA A 87 3.50 -4.76 2.47
N ALA A 88 3.12 -3.63 1.86
CA ALA A 88 3.81 -3.09 0.68
C ALA A 88 5.28 -2.75 0.96
N ILE A 89 5.62 -2.25 2.15
CA ILE A 89 7.02 -2.03 2.56
C ILE A 89 7.81 -3.35 2.63
N LEU A 90 7.19 -4.45 3.08
CA LEU A 90 7.84 -5.77 3.13
C LEU A 90 8.00 -6.37 1.73
N ILE A 91 7.02 -6.16 0.86
CA ILE A 91 7.11 -6.50 -0.56
C ILE A 91 8.23 -5.70 -1.20
N ALA A 92 8.28 -4.38 -0.98
CA ALA A 92 9.32 -3.49 -1.50
C ALA A 92 10.69 -3.91 -0.98
N ARG A 93 10.80 -4.35 0.27
CA ARG A 93 12.03 -4.93 0.80
C ARG A 93 12.48 -6.13 0.00
N ARG A 94 11.59 -7.08 -0.26
CA ARG A 94 11.94 -8.38 -0.87
C ARG A 94 12.10 -8.32 -2.39
N PHE A 95 11.31 -7.49 -3.06
CA PHE A 95 11.15 -7.49 -4.52
C PHE A 95 11.44 -6.14 -5.19
N GLY A 96 11.63 -5.07 -4.41
CA GLY A 96 11.84 -3.70 -4.94
C GLY A 96 10.56 -2.87 -4.95
N GLY A 97 10.73 -1.54 -4.93
CA GLY A 97 9.64 -0.57 -4.95
C GLY A 97 8.72 -0.71 -6.16
N ASP A 98 9.27 -0.99 -7.34
CA ASP A 98 8.49 -1.16 -8.57
C ASP A 98 7.51 -2.34 -8.48
N GLU A 99 7.97 -3.48 -7.98
CA GLU A 99 7.11 -4.66 -7.83
C GLU A 99 6.08 -4.47 -6.72
N ALA A 100 6.42 -3.75 -5.66
CA ALA A 100 5.46 -3.36 -4.64
C ALA A 100 4.38 -2.43 -5.21
N ALA A 101 4.76 -1.43 -6.02
CA ALA A 101 3.84 -0.53 -6.68
C ALA A 101 2.90 -1.27 -7.63
N ARG A 102 3.42 -2.19 -8.46
CA ARG A 102 2.57 -3.03 -9.33
C ARG A 102 1.61 -3.91 -8.53
N ALA A 103 2.06 -4.48 -7.41
CA ALA A 103 1.21 -5.30 -6.55
C ALA A 103 0.11 -4.47 -5.90
N ILE A 104 0.42 -3.25 -5.45
CA ILE A 104 -0.56 -2.27 -4.98
C ILE A 104 -1.60 -2.00 -6.08
N THR A 105 -1.16 -1.65 -7.30
CA THR A 105 -2.06 -1.36 -8.42
C THR A 105 -2.97 -2.54 -8.74
N ALA A 106 -2.42 -3.76 -8.81
CA ALA A 106 -3.18 -4.97 -9.09
C ALA A 106 -4.21 -5.27 -7.98
N ALA A 107 -3.81 -5.12 -6.71
CA ALA A 107 -4.70 -5.36 -5.58
C ALA A 107 -5.85 -4.34 -5.52
N TRP A 108 -5.55 -3.05 -5.75
CA TRP A 108 -6.59 -2.02 -5.87
C TRP A 108 -7.49 -2.21 -7.08
N GLY A 109 -6.96 -2.70 -8.20
CA GLY A 109 -7.75 -3.02 -9.40
C GLY A 109 -8.76 -4.13 -9.12
N VAL A 110 -8.32 -5.23 -8.50
CA VAL A 110 -9.22 -6.32 -8.08
C VAL A 110 -10.21 -5.82 -7.04
N ALA A 111 -9.77 -5.06 -6.04
CA ALA A 111 -10.63 -4.45 -5.04
C ALA A 111 -11.71 -3.53 -5.65
N ALA A 112 -11.36 -2.73 -6.66
CA ALA A 112 -12.30 -1.88 -7.39
C ALA A 112 -13.34 -2.70 -8.16
N VAL A 113 -12.91 -3.78 -8.85
CA VAL A 113 -13.82 -4.70 -9.53
C VAL A 113 -14.75 -5.40 -8.53
N SER A 114 -14.23 -5.86 -7.39
CA SER A 114 -15.02 -6.48 -6.33
C SER A 114 -16.02 -5.50 -5.71
N ALA A 115 -15.61 -4.25 -5.44
CA ALA A 115 -16.49 -3.21 -4.93
C ALA A 115 -17.60 -2.87 -5.94
N PHE A 116 -17.26 -2.73 -7.22
CA PHE A 116 -18.24 -2.48 -8.28
C PHE A 116 -19.23 -3.64 -8.43
N ALA A 117 -18.75 -4.89 -8.40
CA ALA A 117 -19.60 -6.07 -8.44
C ALA A 117 -20.54 -6.14 -7.22
N GLY A 118 -20.03 -5.84 -6.02
CA GLY A 118 -20.83 -5.78 -4.80
C GLY A 118 -21.91 -4.70 -4.86
N VAL A 119 -21.57 -3.51 -5.35
CA VAL A 119 -22.54 -2.43 -5.57
C VAL A 119 -23.57 -2.81 -6.63
N ALA A 120 -23.16 -3.39 -7.76
CA ALA A 120 -24.08 -3.82 -8.82
C ALA A 120 -25.06 -4.91 -8.32
N TRP A 121 -24.58 -5.79 -7.44
CA TRP A 121 -25.41 -6.81 -6.78
C TRP A 121 -26.42 -6.20 -5.80
N LEU A 122 -25.99 -5.23 -5.00
CA LEU A 122 -26.85 -4.54 -4.01
C LEU A 122 -27.74 -3.47 -4.63
N ALA A 123 -27.47 -3.03 -5.87
CA ALA A 123 -28.16 -1.93 -6.53
C ALA A 123 -29.70 -1.94 -6.42
N PRO A 124 -30.41 -3.09 -6.51
CA PRO A 124 -31.86 -3.13 -6.35
C PRO A 124 -32.36 -2.80 -4.93
N GLN A 125 -31.48 -2.85 -3.92
CA GLN A 125 -31.78 -2.67 -2.49
C GLN A 125 -31.28 -1.33 -1.94
N LEU A 126 -30.51 -0.57 -2.73
CA LEU A 126 -29.89 0.67 -2.25
C LEU A 126 -30.87 1.83 -2.29
N GLU A 127 -30.94 2.56 -1.18
CA GLU A 127 -31.71 3.78 -1.03
C GLU A 127 -30.88 5.03 -1.38
N PRO A 128 -31.53 6.15 -1.75
CA PRO A 128 -30.84 7.43 -1.91
C PRO A 128 -30.14 7.85 -0.62
N GLY A 129 -28.81 7.76 -0.59
CA GLY A 129 -27.98 8.08 0.57
C GLY A 129 -27.05 6.95 1.03
N ASP A 130 -27.30 5.72 0.59
CA ASP A 130 -26.48 4.55 0.96
C ASP A 130 -25.10 4.58 0.28
N MET A 131 -24.99 5.26 -0.87
CA MET A 131 -23.72 5.36 -1.59
C MET A 131 -22.90 6.56 -1.13
N PRO A 132 -21.58 6.39 -0.93
CA PRO A 132 -20.68 7.51 -0.72
C PRO A 132 -20.66 8.42 -1.96
N THR A 133 -20.51 9.72 -1.73
CA THR A 133 -20.37 10.69 -2.82
C THR A 133 -19.16 10.38 -3.70
N PHE A 134 -19.22 10.73 -4.99
CA PHE A 134 -18.06 10.61 -5.90
C PHE A 134 -16.80 11.28 -5.33
N ARG A 135 -16.96 12.46 -4.70
CA ARG A 135 -15.86 13.17 -4.03
C ARG A 135 -15.19 12.32 -2.96
N TYR A 136 -15.99 11.64 -2.14
CA TYR A 136 -15.46 10.74 -1.10
C TYR A 136 -14.70 9.57 -1.71
N VAL A 137 -15.28 8.87 -2.67
CA VAL A 137 -14.66 7.70 -3.32
C VAL A 137 -13.36 8.08 -4.03
N ALA A 138 -13.38 9.15 -4.82
CA ALA A 138 -12.20 9.63 -5.54
C ALA A 138 -11.08 10.07 -4.59
N ALA A 139 -11.42 10.79 -3.51
CA ALA A 139 -10.45 11.19 -2.49
C ALA A 139 -9.89 9.97 -1.75
N PHE A 140 -10.73 9.01 -1.36
CA PHE A 140 -10.32 7.80 -0.65
C PHE A 140 -9.34 6.96 -1.48
N VAL A 141 -9.72 6.60 -2.71
CA VAL A 141 -8.88 5.78 -3.59
C VAL A 141 -7.61 6.54 -3.99
N GLY A 142 -7.76 7.80 -4.39
CA GLY A 142 -6.64 8.64 -4.82
C GLY A 142 -5.62 8.87 -3.70
N ALA A 143 -6.07 9.22 -2.49
CA ALA A 143 -5.20 9.42 -1.35
C ALA A 143 -4.50 8.13 -0.93
N ALA A 144 -5.22 7.00 -0.90
CA ALA A 144 -4.65 5.72 -0.49
C ALA A 144 -3.57 5.25 -1.48
N LEU A 145 -3.82 5.33 -2.79
CA LEU A 145 -2.83 5.01 -3.82
C LEU A 145 -1.62 5.95 -3.75
N ALA A 146 -1.85 7.27 -3.67
CA ALA A 146 -0.76 8.25 -3.58
C ALA A 146 0.14 7.99 -2.35
N GLY A 147 -0.46 7.79 -1.18
CA GLY A 147 0.27 7.48 0.05
C GLY A 147 1.06 6.17 -0.04
N GLN A 148 0.46 5.12 -0.59
CA GLN A 148 1.12 3.82 -0.74
C GLN A 148 2.28 3.88 -1.75
N TYR A 149 2.12 4.56 -2.88
CA TYR A 149 3.20 4.76 -3.86
C TYR A 149 4.35 5.59 -3.30
N VAL A 150 4.05 6.68 -2.59
CA VAL A 150 5.09 7.49 -1.92
C VAL A 150 5.81 6.69 -0.85
N ALA A 151 5.09 5.88 -0.07
CA ALA A 151 5.70 5.02 0.93
C ALA A 151 6.69 4.02 0.30
N VAL A 152 6.28 3.25 -0.70
CA VAL A 152 7.16 2.24 -1.31
C VAL A 152 8.31 2.87 -2.10
N GLY A 153 8.08 4.00 -2.78
CA GLY A 153 9.11 4.73 -3.50
C GLY A 153 10.17 5.31 -2.56
N LEU A 154 9.73 6.02 -1.51
CA LEU A 154 10.65 6.55 -0.50
C LEU A 154 11.39 5.43 0.23
N TYR A 155 10.74 4.28 0.44
CA TYR A 155 11.38 3.13 1.07
C TYR A 155 12.50 2.56 0.20
N ASP A 156 12.27 2.42 -1.11
CA ASP A 156 13.26 1.89 -2.04
C ASP A 156 14.52 2.77 -2.11
N VAL A 157 14.34 4.09 -1.98
CA VAL A 157 15.44 5.07 -1.88
C VAL A 157 16.17 4.95 -0.54
N LEU A 158 15.45 4.84 0.59
CA LEU A 158 16.05 4.90 1.92
C LEU A 158 16.62 3.57 2.44
N ARG A 159 16.23 2.42 1.88
CA ARG A 159 16.56 1.08 2.42
C ARG A 159 18.04 0.72 2.42
N GLY A 160 18.88 1.43 1.66
CA GLY A 160 20.34 1.32 1.68
C GLY A 160 21.04 2.01 2.86
N GLY A 161 20.29 2.74 3.69
CA GLY A 161 20.86 3.52 4.79
C GLY A 161 21.40 2.69 5.97
N VAL A 162 22.32 3.29 6.73
CA VAL A 162 23.02 2.68 7.88
C VAL A 162 22.07 2.15 8.97
N LYS A 163 20.99 2.89 9.27
CA LYS A 163 20.03 2.53 10.32
C LYS A 163 18.78 1.89 9.70
N TRP A 164 18.59 0.61 10.00
CA TRP A 164 17.54 -0.24 9.43
C TRP A 164 16.09 0.25 9.65
N TRP A 165 15.84 1.02 10.70
CA TRP A 165 14.51 1.51 11.07
C TRP A 165 14.12 2.77 10.29
N ARG A 166 15.09 3.50 9.70
CA ARG A 166 14.82 4.78 9.02
C ARG A 166 13.92 4.60 7.82
N ALA A 167 14.27 3.66 6.95
CA ALA A 167 13.51 3.39 5.73
C ALA A 167 12.04 3.05 6.01
N PRO A 168 11.68 2.01 6.80
CA PRO A 168 10.27 1.70 7.04
C PRO A 168 9.53 2.83 7.77
N LEU A 169 10.17 3.49 8.74
CA LEU A 169 9.51 4.54 9.53
C LEU A 169 9.22 5.79 8.69
N TYR A 170 10.24 6.39 8.07
CA TYR A 170 10.06 7.63 7.32
C TYR A 170 9.16 7.45 6.10
N SER A 171 9.22 6.30 5.44
CA SER A 171 8.32 5.96 4.34
C SER A 171 6.87 5.88 4.76
N LEU A 172 6.57 5.18 5.87
CA LEU A 172 5.20 5.08 6.37
C LEU A 172 4.68 6.42 6.88
N LEU A 173 5.49 7.18 7.64
CA LEU A 173 5.10 8.50 8.13
C LEU A 173 4.77 9.46 6.97
N THR A 174 5.61 9.47 5.93
CA THR A 174 5.40 10.34 4.75
C THR A 174 4.18 9.88 3.95
N GLY A 175 4.06 8.58 3.67
CA GLY A 175 2.95 8.04 2.91
C GLY A 175 1.60 8.22 3.61
N TYR A 176 1.54 7.93 4.91
CA TYR A 176 0.34 8.14 5.72
C TYR A 176 0.02 9.62 5.87
N GLY A 177 1.00 10.48 6.15
CA GLY A 177 0.79 11.93 6.24
C GLY A 177 0.21 12.50 4.95
N LEU A 178 0.75 12.11 3.79
CA LEU A 178 0.25 12.51 2.48
C LEU A 178 -1.18 11.99 2.24
N GLN A 179 -1.44 10.71 2.51
CA GLN A 179 -2.77 10.12 2.40
C GLN A 179 -3.79 10.91 3.23
N SER A 180 -3.48 11.17 4.50
CA SER A 180 -4.37 11.90 5.40
C SER A 180 -4.60 13.33 4.93
N ALA A 181 -3.55 14.04 4.53
CA ALA A 181 -3.67 15.41 4.03
C ALA A 181 -4.56 15.50 2.78
N ILE A 182 -4.38 14.60 1.81
CA ILE A 182 -5.21 14.55 0.61
C ILE A 182 -6.65 14.17 0.97
N PHE A 183 -6.87 13.11 1.74
CA PHE A 183 -8.21 12.62 2.04
C PHE A 183 -9.02 13.66 2.82
N PHE A 184 -8.53 14.11 3.97
CA PHE A 184 -9.28 15.06 4.79
C PHE A 184 -9.41 16.42 4.10
N GLY A 185 -8.37 16.86 3.38
CA GLY A 185 -8.40 18.06 2.58
C GLY A 185 -9.49 18.00 1.51
N VAL A 186 -9.53 16.97 0.67
CA VAL A 186 -10.51 16.91 -0.44
C VAL A 186 -11.94 16.65 0.07
N VAL A 187 -12.11 15.79 1.07
CA VAL A 187 -13.45 15.38 1.53
C VAL A 187 -14.14 16.47 2.35
N TYR A 188 -13.42 17.15 3.23
CA TYR A 188 -14.01 18.02 4.25
C TYR A 188 -13.71 19.51 4.06
N TRP A 189 -12.97 19.90 3.01
CA TRP A 189 -12.78 21.32 2.69
C TRP A 189 -14.10 22.05 2.55
N GLY A 190 -14.20 23.23 3.16
CA GLY A 190 -15.40 24.06 3.17
C GLY A 190 -16.56 23.52 4.02
N THR A 191 -16.35 22.46 4.80
CA THR A 191 -17.38 21.95 5.73
C THR A 191 -17.19 22.50 7.15
N ALA A 192 -18.27 22.56 7.93
CA ALA A 192 -18.23 22.95 9.35
C ALA A 192 -17.75 21.82 10.29
N ARG A 193 -17.30 20.68 9.74
CA ARG A 193 -16.79 19.56 10.54
C ARG A 193 -15.41 19.90 11.11
N PRO A 194 -15.02 19.41 12.29
CA PRO A 194 -13.70 19.64 12.88
C PRO A 194 -12.62 18.76 12.23
N TRP A 195 -12.55 18.74 10.88
CA TRP A 195 -11.74 17.81 10.11
C TRP A 195 -10.23 17.99 10.30
N MET A 196 -9.77 19.17 10.72
CA MET A 196 -8.38 19.41 11.08
C MET A 196 -7.98 18.62 12.34
N ASN A 197 -8.89 18.50 13.32
CA ASN A 197 -8.67 17.67 14.51
C ASN A 197 -8.66 16.19 14.11
N TRP A 198 -9.56 15.77 13.23
CA TRP A 198 -9.59 14.40 12.70
C TRP A 198 -8.31 14.05 11.94
N LEU A 199 -7.83 14.96 11.08
CA LEU A 199 -6.56 14.82 10.37
C LEU A 199 -5.38 14.64 11.33
N ALA A 200 -5.29 15.49 12.37
CA ALA A 200 -4.22 15.39 13.37
C ALA A 200 -4.27 14.06 14.12
N THR A 201 -5.46 13.63 14.53
CA THR A 201 -5.66 12.35 15.21
C THR A 201 -5.34 11.16 14.29
N ASP A 202 -5.73 11.20 13.03
CA ASP A 202 -5.43 10.16 12.04
C ASP A 202 -3.92 10.01 11.81
N ILE A 203 -3.20 11.13 11.64
CA ILE A 203 -1.73 11.12 11.52
C ILE A 203 -1.09 10.56 12.80
N ALA A 204 -1.59 10.92 13.98
CA ALA A 204 -1.07 10.41 15.25
C ALA A 204 -1.25 8.88 15.38
N ILE A 205 -2.45 8.37 15.07
CA ILE A 205 -2.76 6.94 15.10
C ILE A 205 -1.88 6.18 14.11
N LYS A 206 -1.80 6.66 12.85
CA LYS A 206 -0.97 6.04 11.80
C LYS A 206 0.51 6.09 12.14
N SER A 207 0.98 7.14 12.81
CA SER A 207 2.36 7.25 13.29
C SER A 207 2.65 6.23 14.39
N ALA A 208 1.73 6.05 15.35
CA ALA A 208 1.85 5.02 16.39
C ALA A 208 1.89 3.61 15.78
N LEU A 209 1.03 3.35 14.79
CA LEU A 209 1.03 2.11 14.02
C LEU A 209 2.37 1.90 13.26
N ALA A 210 2.92 2.93 12.63
CA ALA A 210 4.20 2.88 11.94
C ALA A 210 5.37 2.59 12.91
N VAL A 211 5.35 3.16 14.11
CA VAL A 211 6.33 2.85 15.18
C VAL A 211 6.17 1.40 15.65
N GLY A 212 4.94 0.94 15.90
CA GLY A 212 4.66 -0.45 16.28
C GLY A 212 5.12 -1.45 15.22
N PHE A 213 4.98 -1.10 13.93
CA PHE A 213 5.46 -1.90 12.81
C PHE A 213 6.97 -2.11 12.81
N LEU A 214 7.77 -1.25 13.46
CA LEU A 214 9.22 -1.43 13.51
C LEU A 214 9.63 -2.76 14.15
N GLY A 215 8.90 -3.24 15.15
CA GLY A 215 9.15 -4.56 15.76
C GLY A 215 8.92 -5.70 14.77
N VAL A 216 7.81 -5.64 14.03
CA VAL A 216 7.41 -6.61 13.01
C VAL A 216 8.42 -6.61 11.85
N TYR A 217 8.82 -5.42 11.40
CA TYR A 217 9.85 -5.24 10.38
C TYR A 217 11.22 -5.75 10.84
N ALA A 218 11.62 -5.47 12.09
CA ALA A 218 12.89 -5.94 12.67
C ALA A 218 12.94 -7.47 12.78
N TRP A 219 11.81 -8.11 13.01
CA TRP A 219 11.72 -9.57 13.01
C TRP A 219 11.82 -10.12 11.58
N MET A 220 11.08 -9.55 10.63
CA MET A 220 11.04 -10.05 9.24
C MET A 220 12.29 -9.74 8.42
N ARG A 221 13.07 -8.71 8.75
CA ARG A 221 14.25 -8.32 7.95
C ARG A 221 15.29 -9.44 7.81
N ARG A 222 15.35 -10.38 8.77
CA ARG A 222 16.27 -11.53 8.75
C ARG A 222 15.81 -12.58 7.73
N LYS A 223 14.49 -12.74 7.56
CA LYS A 223 13.87 -13.68 6.63
C LYS A 223 13.77 -13.10 5.22
N LEU A 224 13.47 -11.80 5.12
CA LEU A 224 13.32 -11.07 3.86
C LEU A 224 14.63 -10.38 3.48
N ARG A 225 15.51 -11.15 2.82
CA ARG A 225 16.73 -10.59 2.22
C ARG A 225 16.35 -9.69 1.04
N PRO A 226 16.88 -8.46 0.98
CA PRO A 226 16.57 -7.55 -0.11
C PRO A 226 17.08 -8.10 -1.45
N ARG A 227 16.31 -7.86 -2.50
CA ARG A 227 16.79 -7.89 -3.87
C ARG A 227 17.22 -6.47 -4.26
N GLY A 228 18.22 -6.36 -5.14
CA GLY A 228 18.75 -5.06 -5.53
C GLY A 228 17.66 -4.12 -6.08
N GLY A 229 17.83 -2.84 -5.81
CA GLY A 229 17.06 -1.75 -6.44
C GLY A 229 17.70 -0.39 -6.13
N LEU A 230 16.93 0.70 -6.10
CA LEU A 230 17.50 2.05 -6.21
C LEU A 230 18.48 2.40 -5.07
N GLY A 231 18.26 1.88 -3.86
CA GLY A 231 19.13 2.05 -2.70
C GLY A 231 20.24 1.02 -2.50
N GLY A 232 20.47 0.09 -3.45
CA GLY A 232 21.43 -1.03 -3.32
C GLY A 232 20.79 -2.41 -3.21
#